data_AF-A0AA51J6A1-F1
#
_entry.id   AF-A0AA51J6A1-F1
#
_cell.length_a   1.000
_cell.length_b   1.000
_cell.length_c   1.000
_cell.angle_alpha   90.00
_cell.angle_beta   90.00
_cell.angle_gamma   90.00
#
_symmetry.space_group_name_H-M   'P 1'
#
loop_
_entity.id
_entity.type
_entity.pdbx_description
1 polymer ?
#
loop_
_entity_poly.entity_id
_entity_poly.type
_entity_poly.pdbx_seq_one_letter_code
_entity_poly.pdbx_strand_id
1 'polypeptide(L)'
;DYVIVSGARRQENRWDPTENGQIVPETKETQKRLFDDAMFKLEHKTGDEDTSKLEKPRLGRLVGRNESVWKDDYEANCSLRRNFRV
;
A
#
# COMPACT_ATOMS: atom_id res chain seq x y z
N ASP A 1 5.06 27.21 23.37
CA ASP A 1 6.20 27.14 22.42
C ASP A 1 7.48 27.67 23.04
N TYR A 2 8.59 26.95 22.89
CA TYR A 2 9.92 27.42 23.33
C TYR A 2 10.76 27.85 22.13
N VAL A 3 11.35 29.05 22.19
CA VAL A 3 12.16 29.63 21.10
C VAL A 3 13.64 29.31 21.35
N ILE A 4 14.33 28.81 20.34
CA ILE A 4 15.78 28.62 20.40
C ILE A 4 16.44 29.97 20.15
N VAL A 5 17.25 30.43 21.11
CA VAL A 5 17.83 31.79 21.09
C VAL A 5 19.20 31.85 20.39
N SER A 6 20.05 30.82 20.50
CA SER A 6 21.26 30.70 19.67
C SER A 6 21.86 29.28 19.72
N GLY A 7 22.61 28.89 18.68
CA GLY A 7 23.47 27.69 18.68
C GLY A 7 22.81 26.36 18.31
N ALA A 8 21.48 26.30 18.15
CA ALA A 8 20.78 25.09 17.73
C ALA A 8 19.71 25.39 16.67
N ARG A 9 19.39 24.39 15.84
CA ARG A 9 18.22 24.41 14.94
C ARG A 9 17.25 23.32 15.38
N ARG A 10 15.95 23.61 15.34
CA ARG A 10 14.95 22.54 15.48
C ARG A 10 15.09 21.60 14.30
N GLN A 11 15.23 20.30 14.58
CA GLN A 11 15.09 19.29 13.56
C GLN A 11 13.59 19.00 13.42
N GLU A 12 12.93 19.61 12.43
CA GLU A 12 11.57 19.27 12.08
C GLU A 12 11.57 18.01 11.21
N ASN A 13 11.63 16.83 11.83
CA ASN A 13 11.21 15.61 11.14
C ASN A 13 9.70 15.52 11.23
N ARG A 14 9.02 16.10 10.23
CA ARG A 14 7.61 15.84 10.00
C ARG A 14 7.51 14.50 9.28
N TRP A 15 6.99 13.52 10.00
CA TRP A 15 6.70 12.22 9.45
C TRP A 15 5.66 12.35 8.33
N ASP A 16 6.03 11.97 7.10
CA ASP A 16 5.07 11.83 6.02
C ASP A 16 4.50 10.40 6.03
N PRO A 17 3.21 10.22 6.35
CA PRO A 17 2.61 8.89 6.37
C PRO A 17 2.59 8.21 4.98
N THR A 18 2.78 8.96 3.89
CA THR A 18 2.88 8.37 2.53
C THR A 18 4.21 7.66 2.27
N GLU A 19 5.30 8.03 2.96
CA GLU A 19 6.63 7.43 2.75
C GLU A 19 6.69 5.95 3.17
N ASN A 20 5.79 5.51 4.05
CA ASN A 20 5.70 4.12 4.51
C ASN A 20 4.73 3.25 3.71
N GLY A 21 4.13 3.78 2.63
CA GLY A 21 3.06 3.08 1.91
C GLY A 21 1.82 2.86 2.77
N GLN A 22 1.65 3.66 3.84
CA GLN A 22 0.43 3.63 4.63
C GLN A 22 -0.72 4.16 3.80
N ILE A 23 -1.89 3.53 3.90
CA ILE A 23 -3.11 4.05 3.32
C ILE A 23 -3.51 5.28 4.15
N VAL A 24 -3.20 6.45 3.63
CA VAL A 24 -3.55 7.72 4.27
C VAL A 24 -5.03 7.98 4.05
N PRO A 25 -5.80 8.28 5.11
CA PRO A 25 -7.19 8.68 4.94
C PRO A 25 -7.29 9.87 4.00
N GLU A 26 -8.28 9.84 3.15
CA GLU A 26 -8.63 10.98 2.31
C GLU A 26 -8.84 12.26 3.12
N THR A 27 -8.53 13.42 2.51
CA THR A 27 -8.67 14.69 3.19
C THR A 27 -10.15 14.99 3.45
N LYS A 28 -10.44 15.79 4.49
CA LYS A 28 -11.83 16.17 4.80
C LYS A 28 -12.52 16.88 3.63
N GLU A 29 -11.74 17.55 2.79
CA GLU A 29 -12.23 18.24 1.59
C GLU A 29 -12.67 17.25 0.50
N THR A 30 -11.89 16.19 0.24
CA THR A 30 -12.29 15.17 -0.74
C THR A 30 -13.50 14.39 -0.25
N GLN A 31 -13.55 14.04 1.05
CA GLN A 31 -14.73 13.40 1.66
C GLN A 31 -16.00 14.24 1.49
N LYS A 32 -15.90 15.56 1.69
CA LYS A 32 -17.02 16.47 1.50
C LYS A 32 -17.47 16.50 0.03
N ARG A 33 -16.53 16.57 -0.92
CA ARG A 33 -16.84 16.55 -2.36
C ARG A 33 -17.45 15.22 -2.81
N LEU A 34 -16.99 14.09 -2.27
CA LEU A 34 -17.57 12.77 -2.50
C LEU A 34 -19.03 12.65 -2.03
N PHE A 35 -19.42 13.44 -1.03
CA PHE A 35 -20.80 13.49 -0.53
C PHE A 35 -21.67 14.48 -1.30
N ASP A 36 -21.16 15.70 -1.52
CA ASP A 36 -21.92 16.81 -2.09
C ASP A 36 -22.02 16.79 -3.64
N ASP A 37 -21.03 16.20 -4.34
CA ASP A 37 -20.96 16.19 -5.80
C ASP A 37 -21.12 14.76 -6.38
N ALA A 38 -22.26 14.53 -7.04
CA ALA A 38 -22.60 13.26 -7.64
C ALA A 38 -21.71 12.88 -8.84
N MET A 39 -21.23 13.86 -9.62
CA MET A 39 -20.35 13.59 -10.75
C MET A 39 -18.94 13.26 -10.27
N PHE A 40 -18.42 14.01 -9.30
CA PHE A 40 -17.13 13.73 -8.67
C PHE A 40 -17.08 12.32 -8.07
N LYS A 41 -18.15 11.91 -7.38
CA LYS A 41 -18.28 10.55 -6.83
C LYS A 41 -18.30 9.48 -7.91
N LEU A 42 -18.99 9.73 -9.03
CA LEU A 42 -19.08 8.77 -10.13
C LEU A 42 -17.69 8.51 -10.74
N GLU A 43 -16.95 9.58 -11.04
CA GLU A 43 -15.60 9.49 -11.61
C GLU A 43 -14.62 8.77 -10.68
N HIS A 44 -14.64 9.10 -9.38
CA HIS A 44 -13.78 8.43 -8.39
C HIS A 44 -14.10 6.93 -8.30
N LYS A 45 -15.40 6.59 -8.24
CA LYS A 45 -15.82 5.19 -8.19
C LYS A 45 -15.40 4.42 -9.45
N THR A 46 -15.51 5.02 -10.63
CA THR A 46 -15.07 4.36 -11.87
C THR A 46 -13.57 4.13 -11.91
N GLY A 47 -12.77 5.09 -11.42
CA GLY A 47 -11.31 4.92 -11.33
C GLY A 47 -10.90 3.77 -10.40
N ASP A 48 -11.57 3.64 -9.25
CA ASP A 48 -11.34 2.54 -8.31
C ASP A 48 -11.75 1.18 -8.88
N GLU A 49 -12.87 1.13 -9.61
CA GLU A 49 -13.31 -0.10 -10.27
C GLU A 49 -12.34 -0.55 -11.38
N ASP A 50 -11.79 0.39 -12.14
CA ASP A 50 -10.87 0.07 -13.23
C ASP A 50 -9.49 -0.35 -12.72
N THR A 51 -8.96 0.33 -11.69
CA THR A 51 -7.74 -0.13 -11.00
C THR A 51 -7.93 -1.52 -10.39
N SER A 52 -9.08 -1.79 -9.77
CA SER A 52 -9.43 -3.13 -9.27
C SER A 52 -9.45 -4.19 -10.37
N LYS A 53 -10.06 -3.90 -11.53
CA LYS A 53 -10.07 -4.82 -12.69
C LYS A 53 -8.67 -5.10 -13.22
N LEU A 54 -7.81 -4.08 -13.28
CA LEU A 54 -6.42 -4.20 -13.74
C LEU A 54 -5.57 -5.05 -12.79
N GLU A 55 -5.74 -4.87 -11.47
CA GLU A 55 -4.94 -5.58 -10.46
C GLU A 55 -5.46 -7.00 -10.17
N LYS A 56 -6.76 -7.27 -10.37
CA LYS A 56 -7.37 -8.60 -10.18
C LYS A 56 -6.59 -9.77 -10.81
N PRO A 57 -6.18 -9.73 -12.10
CA PRO A 57 -5.38 -10.81 -12.68
C PRO A 57 -3.98 -10.91 -12.06
N ARG A 58 -3.37 -9.80 -11.62
CA ARG A 58 -2.07 -9.82 -10.93
C ARG A 58 -2.18 -10.54 -9.58
N LEU A 59 -3.21 -10.23 -8.80
CA LEU A 59 -3.52 -10.91 -7.55
C LEU A 59 -3.81 -12.39 -7.78
N GLY A 60 -4.60 -12.73 -8.80
CA GLY A 60 -4.89 -14.12 -9.17
C GLY A 60 -3.63 -14.93 -9.49
N ARG A 61 -2.68 -14.36 -10.24
CA ARG A 61 -1.38 -15.00 -10.49
C ARG A 61 -0.58 -15.22 -9.21
N LEU A 62 -0.61 -14.27 -8.28
CA LEU A 62 0.12 -14.34 -7.02
C LEU A 62 -0.45 -15.44 -6.12
N VAL A 63 -1.78 -15.51 -6.02
CA VAL A 63 -2.49 -16.57 -5.29
C VAL A 63 -2.22 -17.93 -5.91
N GLY A 64 -2.35 -18.07 -7.24
CA GLY A 64 -2.09 -19.35 -7.91
C GLY A 64 -0.63 -19.81 -7.77
N ARG A 65 0.34 -18.90 -7.78
CA ARG A 65 1.74 -19.23 -7.45
C ARG A 65 1.89 -19.68 -6.01
N ASN A 66 1.24 -19.00 -5.07
CA ASN A 66 1.28 -19.36 -3.66
C ASN A 66 0.73 -20.78 -3.42
N GLU A 67 -0.44 -21.07 -3.99
CA GLU A 67 -1.11 -22.36 -3.90
C GLU A 67 -0.36 -23.51 -4.56
N SER A 68 0.54 -23.22 -5.51
CA SER A 68 1.35 -24.25 -6.17
C SER A 68 2.71 -24.45 -5.50
N VAL A 69 3.40 -23.35 -5.15
CA VAL A 69 4.77 -23.41 -4.62
C VAL A 69 4.80 -23.68 -3.13
N TRP A 70 3.84 -23.17 -2.36
CA TRP A 70 3.78 -23.29 -0.89
C TRP A 70 2.60 -24.14 -0.43
N LYS A 71 2.10 -25.03 -1.29
CA LYS A 71 1.07 -26.00 -0.89
C LYS A 71 1.56 -26.94 0.21
N ASP A 72 2.82 -27.35 0.09
CA ASP A 72 3.52 -28.22 1.04
C ASP A 72 4.79 -27.50 1.50
N ASP A 73 4.75 -27.00 2.72
CA ASP A 73 5.87 -26.31 3.35
C ASP A 73 7.11 -27.21 3.47
N TYR A 74 6.94 -28.53 3.64
CA TYR A 74 8.06 -29.46 3.75
C TYR A 74 8.80 -29.57 2.41
N GLU A 75 8.06 -29.83 1.33
CA GLU A 75 8.65 -29.94 -0.01
C GLU A 75 9.29 -28.63 -0.47
N ALA A 76 8.61 -27.49 -0.24
CA ALA A 76 9.13 -26.16 -0.55
C ALA A 76 10.45 -25.89 0.19
N ASN A 77 10.52 -26.20 1.49
CA ASN A 77 11.73 -26.04 2.28
C ASN A 77 12.84 -27.02 1.89
N CYS A 78 12.50 -28.27 1.54
CA CYS A 78 13.46 -29.25 1.03
C CYS A 78 14.08 -28.79 -0.29
N SER A 79 13.26 -28.29 -1.22
CA SER A 79 13.72 -27.72 -2.49
C SER A 79 14.64 -26.51 -2.27
N LEU A 80 14.23 -25.59 -1.41
CA LEU A 80 15.04 -24.43 -1.02
C LEU A 80 16.40 -24.86 -0.44
N ARG A 81 16.40 -25.80 0.51
CA ARG A 81 17.63 -26.29 1.15
C ARG A 81 18.57 -26.99 0.17
N ARG A 82 18.05 -27.70 -0.85
CA ARG A 82 18.87 -28.31 -1.90
C ARG A 82 19.62 -27.24 -2.72
N ASN A 83 19.00 -26.09 -2.98
CA ASN A 83 19.66 -25.01 -3.73
C ASN A 83 20.81 -24.34 -2.97
N PHE A 84 20.77 -24.37 -1.63
CA PHE A 84 21.80 -23.76 -0.77
C PHE A 84 22.87 -24.73 -0.27
N ARG A 85 22.68 -26.04 -0.46
CA ARG A 85 23.65 -27.06 -0.06
C ARG A 85 24.45 -27.48 -1.29
N VAL A 86 25.70 -27.04 -1.34
CA VAL A 86 26.76 -27.53 -2.25
C VAL A 86 27.20 -28.91 -1.81
#